data_AF-A0A7S2LJN6-F1
#
_entry.id   AF-A0A7S2LJN6-F1
#
_cell.length_a   1.000
_cell.length_b   1.000
_cell.length_c   1.000
_cell.angle_alpha   90.00
_cell.angle_beta   90.00
_cell.angle_gamma   90.00
#
_symmetry.space_group_name_H-M   'P 1'
#
loop_
_entity.id
_entity.type
_entity.pdbx_description
1 polymer ?
#
loop_
_entity_poly.entity_id
_entity_poly.type
_entity_poly.pdbx_seq_one_letter_code
_entity_poly.pdbx_strand_id
1 'polypeptide(L)'
;DASVVLRADLGGLCWEAIEAGDQEAAAFYHPRYSSTQRGGRDFVETWCLATRSGNPFFLRWRDSLQELLHNRVDVDGLAQHPLYEQVYLPGADRLNLEFPDFDGDFREHLAAHAMYARLLELDEGLRLQWNEAWLLLNAEESALALQTFAHRHGTSVEQLLLGAAEEAETVLQGGGLLKLTAKHCGRLLHEPRERLLDQRTLLGRLLGPGRGGR
;
A
#
# COMPACT_ATOMS: atom_id res chain seq x y z
N ASP A 1 4.07 8.88 5.58
CA ASP A 1 5.08 8.19 4.76
C ASP A 1 5.66 9.20 3.77
N ALA A 2 6.99 9.36 3.71
CA ALA A 2 7.66 10.35 2.84
C ALA A 2 7.61 9.99 1.34
N SER A 3 7.15 8.78 1.02
CA SER A 3 7.02 8.29 -0.35
C SER A 3 5.60 8.39 -0.90
N VAL A 4 4.67 9.06 -0.19
CA VAL A 4 3.30 9.29 -0.65
C VAL A 4 3.14 10.75 -1.08
N VAL A 5 2.66 10.94 -2.31
CA VAL A 5 2.27 12.24 -2.84
C VAL A 5 0.74 12.29 -2.90
N LEU A 6 0.14 13.12 -2.05
CA LEU A 6 -1.31 13.33 -2.06
C LEU A 6 -1.71 14.24 -3.22
N ARG A 7 -2.81 13.88 -3.88
CA ARG A 7 -3.40 14.64 -4.99
C ARG A 7 -4.86 15.04 -4.74
N ALA A 8 -5.47 14.40 -3.76
CA ALA A 8 -6.78 14.75 -3.20
C ALA A 8 -6.63 14.90 -1.68
N ASP A 9 -7.64 15.53 -1.08
CA ASP A 9 -7.79 15.55 0.37
C ASP A 9 -8.06 14.13 0.91
N LEU A 10 -7.53 13.84 2.11
CA LEU A 10 -7.73 12.55 2.77
C LEU A 10 -9.18 12.33 3.22
N GLY A 11 -9.90 13.43 3.52
CA GLY A 11 -11.36 13.48 3.72
C GLY A 11 -12.09 12.78 2.59
N GLY A 12 -12.02 13.35 1.40
CA GLY A 12 -12.71 12.82 0.23
C GLY A 12 -12.21 11.44 -0.24
N LEU A 13 -10.98 11.05 0.11
CA LEU A 13 -10.45 9.73 -0.28
C LEU A 13 -11.09 8.58 0.51
N CYS A 14 -11.26 8.76 1.82
CA CYS A 14 -11.80 7.71 2.69
C CYS A 14 -12.39 8.20 4.01
N TRP A 15 -11.90 9.32 4.56
CA TRP A 15 -12.25 9.71 5.92
C TRP A 15 -13.69 10.19 6.07
N GLU A 16 -14.27 10.87 5.08
CA GLU A 16 -15.67 11.32 5.14
C GLU A 16 -16.65 10.15 5.31
N ALA A 17 -16.45 9.06 4.56
CA ALA A 17 -17.28 7.85 4.68
C ALA A 17 -17.10 7.17 6.05
N ILE A 18 -15.87 7.17 6.58
CA ILE A 18 -15.58 6.65 7.92
C ILE A 18 -16.25 7.53 8.98
N GLU A 19 -16.14 8.85 8.87
CA GLU A 19 -16.68 9.80 9.82
C GLU A 19 -18.21 9.79 9.84
N ALA A 20 -18.86 9.65 8.67
CA ALA A 20 -20.31 9.48 8.54
C ALA A 20 -20.82 8.15 9.11
N GLY A 21 -19.95 7.14 9.23
CA GLY A 21 -20.32 5.79 9.68
C GLY A 21 -20.83 4.88 8.57
N ASP A 22 -20.64 5.27 7.32
CA ASP A 22 -20.93 4.44 6.15
C ASP A 22 -19.90 3.32 5.98
N GLN A 23 -18.69 3.52 6.51
CA GLN A 23 -17.59 2.57 6.48
C GLN A 23 -16.90 2.51 7.85
N GLU A 24 -16.41 1.33 8.22
CA GLU A 24 -15.69 1.11 9.49
C GLU A 24 -14.20 1.43 9.37
N ALA A 25 -13.64 1.22 8.18
CA ALA A 25 -12.24 1.44 7.87
C ALA A 25 -12.03 1.55 6.36
N ALA A 26 -10.84 2.02 5.97
CA ALA A 26 -10.40 2.05 4.60
C ALA A 26 -8.95 1.58 4.47
N ALA A 27 -8.67 0.91 3.35
CA ALA A 27 -7.34 0.43 3.02
C ALA A 27 -7.16 0.30 1.51
N PHE A 28 -5.91 0.29 1.06
CA PHE A 28 -5.57 -0.12 -0.29
C PHE A 28 -5.24 -1.61 -0.33
N TYR A 29 -5.66 -2.30 -1.39
CA TYR A 29 -5.28 -3.70 -1.62
C TYR A 29 -4.60 -3.87 -2.97
N HIS A 30 -3.72 -4.88 -3.06
CA HIS A 30 -2.99 -5.22 -4.27
C HIS A 30 -3.63 -6.46 -4.93
N PRO A 31 -4.39 -6.31 -6.03
CA PRO A 31 -5.13 -7.44 -6.62
C PRO A 31 -4.21 -8.55 -7.10
N ARG A 32 -3.06 -8.22 -7.70
CA ARG A 32 -2.08 -9.21 -8.17
C ARG A 32 -1.57 -10.17 -7.10
N TYR A 33 -1.47 -9.73 -5.84
CA TYR A 33 -0.99 -10.56 -4.73
C TYR A 33 -2.11 -11.08 -3.82
N SER A 34 -3.35 -10.63 -4.05
CA SER A 34 -4.51 -11.10 -3.30
C SER A 34 -4.88 -12.55 -3.67
N SER A 35 -5.51 -13.25 -2.75
CA SER A 35 -6.01 -14.61 -2.89
C SER A 35 -7.44 -14.61 -3.44
N THR A 36 -7.72 -15.53 -4.35
CA THR A 36 -9.09 -15.73 -4.86
C THR A 36 -10.02 -16.26 -3.77
N GLN A 37 -9.50 -17.04 -2.83
CA GLN A 37 -10.23 -17.62 -1.71
C GLN A 37 -10.83 -16.55 -0.76
N ARG A 38 -10.24 -15.34 -0.71
CA ARG A 38 -10.71 -14.22 0.11
C ARG A 38 -11.25 -13.07 -0.73
N GLY A 39 -11.83 -13.38 -1.87
CA GLY A 39 -12.50 -12.40 -2.72
C GLY A 39 -11.55 -11.45 -3.45
N GLY A 40 -10.24 -11.77 -3.53
CA GLY A 40 -9.28 -11.03 -4.34
C GLY A 40 -8.88 -9.66 -3.78
N ARG A 41 -9.03 -9.44 -2.47
CA ARG A 41 -8.75 -8.13 -1.83
C ARG A 41 -7.88 -8.19 -0.57
N ASP A 42 -7.46 -9.37 -0.14
CA ASP A 42 -6.83 -9.63 1.16
C ASP A 42 -5.33 -9.30 1.27
N PHE A 43 -4.67 -8.90 0.18
CA PHE A 43 -3.30 -8.40 0.25
C PHE A 43 -3.31 -6.88 0.42
N VAL A 44 -3.23 -6.43 1.68
CA VAL A 44 -3.45 -5.03 2.06
C VAL A 44 -2.16 -4.24 2.20
N GLU A 45 -2.13 -3.07 1.59
CA GLU A 45 -1.04 -2.11 1.69
C GLU A 45 -1.01 -1.44 3.06
N THR A 46 -0.12 -1.89 3.94
CA THR A 46 -0.05 -1.44 5.34
C THR A 46 0.43 0.00 5.53
N TRP A 47 0.89 0.67 4.47
CA TRP A 47 1.31 2.09 4.51
C TRP A 47 0.14 3.08 4.44
N CYS A 48 -1.09 2.64 4.12
CA CYS A 48 -2.28 3.48 4.19
C CYS A 48 -3.47 2.71 4.72
N LEU A 49 -3.77 2.97 5.99
CA LEU A 49 -4.90 2.41 6.70
C LEU A 49 -5.60 3.54 7.46
N ALA A 50 -6.93 3.60 7.39
CA ALA A 50 -7.72 4.62 8.06
C ALA A 50 -8.88 3.98 8.82
N THR A 51 -9.09 4.39 10.06
CA THR A 51 -10.22 3.94 10.89
C THR A 51 -10.44 4.89 12.07
N ARG A 52 -11.61 4.78 12.72
CA ARG A 52 -11.87 5.45 13.99
C ARG A 52 -11.08 4.82 15.13
N SER A 53 -10.82 5.60 16.17
CA SER A 53 -10.22 5.08 17.40
C SER A 53 -11.09 3.96 17.99
N GLY A 54 -10.45 2.90 18.48
CA GLY A 54 -11.12 1.77 19.09
C GLY A 54 -11.59 0.68 18.12
N ASN A 55 -11.30 0.78 16.82
CA ASN A 55 -11.66 -0.27 15.87
C ASN A 55 -11.03 -1.63 16.29
N PRO A 56 -11.84 -2.68 16.51
CA PRO A 56 -11.37 -3.94 17.08
C PRO A 56 -10.41 -4.69 16.16
N PHE A 57 -10.55 -4.55 14.84
CA PHE A 57 -9.65 -5.15 13.87
C PHE A 57 -8.23 -4.64 14.08
N PHE A 58 -8.07 -3.32 14.11
CA PHE A 58 -6.78 -2.65 14.22
C PHE A 58 -6.09 -2.91 15.56
N LEU A 59 -6.87 -2.93 16.65
CA LEU A 59 -6.34 -3.26 17.97
C LEU A 59 -5.77 -4.68 18.00
N ARG A 60 -6.53 -5.67 17.53
CA ARG A 60 -6.06 -7.07 17.49
C ARG A 60 -4.90 -7.28 16.53
N TRP A 61 -4.87 -6.54 15.42
CA TRP A 61 -3.78 -6.59 14.44
C TRP A 61 -2.48 -6.06 15.05
N ARG A 62 -2.56 -4.89 15.71
CA ARG A 62 -1.46 -4.33 16.49
C ARG A 62 -0.98 -5.29 17.56
N ASP A 63 -1.88 -5.85 18.35
CA ASP A 63 -1.51 -6.73 19.47
C ASP A 63 -0.83 -8.01 18.96
N SER A 64 -1.30 -8.58 17.84
CA SER A 64 -0.66 -9.73 17.19
C SER A 64 0.75 -9.39 16.69
N LEU A 65 0.94 -8.19 16.12
CA LEU A 65 2.27 -7.73 15.69
C LEU A 65 3.21 -7.47 16.87
N GLN A 66 2.71 -6.89 17.95
CA GLN A 66 3.49 -6.65 19.17
C GLN A 66 3.97 -7.96 19.78
N GLU A 67 3.10 -8.97 19.85
CA GLU A 67 3.47 -10.30 20.32
C GLU A 67 4.50 -10.94 19.38
N LEU A 68 4.26 -10.91 18.07
CA LEU A 68 5.15 -11.50 17.07
C LEU A 68 6.57 -10.92 17.14
N LEU A 69 6.68 -9.62 17.37
CA LEU A 69 7.95 -8.88 17.41
C LEU A 69 8.51 -8.75 18.83
N HIS A 70 7.90 -9.38 19.83
CA HIS A 70 8.34 -9.29 21.21
C HIS A 70 9.77 -9.84 21.37
N ASN A 71 10.66 -9.03 21.95
CA ASN A 71 12.09 -9.33 22.14
C ASN A 71 12.86 -9.64 20.84
N ARG A 72 12.39 -9.16 19.68
CA ARG A 72 13.09 -9.29 18.40
C ARG A 72 13.72 -7.98 17.95
N VAL A 73 14.83 -8.10 17.21
CA VAL A 73 15.52 -6.98 16.57
C VAL A 73 15.53 -7.08 15.04
N ASP A 74 15.11 -8.23 14.51
CA ASP A 74 15.04 -8.57 13.10
C ASP A 74 13.76 -9.39 12.81
N VAL A 75 13.59 -9.77 11.55
CA VAL A 75 12.45 -10.56 11.06
C VAL A 75 12.79 -12.03 10.83
N ASP A 76 14.03 -12.44 11.09
CA ASP A 76 14.50 -13.77 10.71
C ASP A 76 13.85 -14.84 11.60
N GLY A 77 13.30 -15.87 10.96
CA GLY A 77 12.60 -16.95 11.65
C GLY A 77 11.25 -16.53 12.22
N LEU A 78 10.65 -15.41 11.79
CA LEU A 78 9.28 -15.07 12.13
C LEU A 78 8.28 -16.12 11.65
N ALA A 79 8.53 -16.76 10.50
CA ALA A 79 7.62 -17.79 9.96
C ALA A 79 7.55 -19.06 10.83
N GLN A 80 8.47 -19.22 11.78
CA GLN A 80 8.50 -20.33 12.74
C GLN A 80 7.71 -20.02 14.02
N HIS A 81 7.27 -18.76 14.19
CA HIS A 81 6.50 -18.36 15.36
C HIS A 81 5.12 -19.01 15.36
N PRO A 82 4.56 -19.43 16.51
CA PRO A 82 3.22 -20.06 16.57
C PRO A 82 2.09 -19.21 15.95
N LEU A 83 2.24 -17.88 15.91
CA LEU A 83 1.27 -17.02 15.24
C LEU A 83 1.19 -17.22 13.72
N TYR A 84 2.21 -17.82 13.09
CA TYR A 84 2.19 -18.19 11.67
C TYR A 84 1.54 -19.55 11.41
N GLU A 85 1.21 -20.32 12.45
CA GLU A 85 0.55 -21.61 12.26
C GLU A 85 -0.76 -21.43 11.49
N GLN A 86 -0.89 -22.21 10.40
CA GLN A 86 -2.07 -22.25 9.53
C GLN A 86 -2.34 -20.97 8.74
N VAL A 87 -1.45 -19.97 8.81
CA VAL A 87 -1.59 -18.73 8.04
C VAL A 87 -1.23 -18.96 6.57
N TYR A 88 -2.22 -18.76 5.70
CA TYR A 88 -2.08 -18.90 4.26
C TYR A 88 -1.72 -17.56 3.60
N LEU A 89 -0.49 -17.50 3.05
CA LEU A 89 0.15 -16.28 2.52
C LEU A 89 0.52 -16.39 1.02
N PRO A 90 -0.43 -16.70 0.12
CA PRO A 90 -0.11 -16.92 -1.31
C PRO A 90 0.46 -15.69 -2.00
N GLY A 91 0.16 -14.48 -1.53
CA GLY A 91 0.74 -13.25 -2.05
C GLY A 91 2.24 -13.15 -1.76
N ALA A 92 2.66 -13.51 -0.54
CA ALA A 92 4.07 -13.57 -0.17
C ALA A 92 4.81 -14.68 -0.95
N ASP A 93 4.17 -15.85 -1.13
CA ASP A 93 4.73 -16.92 -1.96
C ASP A 93 4.95 -16.47 -3.41
N ARG A 94 4.00 -15.73 -4.00
CA ARG A 94 4.17 -15.13 -5.34
C ARG A 94 5.31 -14.12 -5.39
N LEU A 95 5.46 -13.28 -4.36
CA LEU A 95 6.55 -12.32 -4.28
C LEU A 95 7.91 -13.02 -4.22
N ASN A 96 8.05 -14.08 -3.42
CA ASN A 96 9.27 -14.88 -3.37
C ASN A 96 9.63 -15.48 -4.76
N LEU A 97 8.63 -15.85 -5.56
CA LEU A 97 8.86 -16.35 -6.93
C LEU A 97 9.21 -15.23 -7.92
N GLU A 98 8.60 -14.05 -7.77
CA GLU A 98 8.82 -12.90 -8.66
C GLU A 98 10.16 -12.21 -8.42
N PHE A 99 10.65 -12.24 -7.18
CA PHE A 99 11.89 -11.59 -6.76
C PHE A 99 12.87 -12.62 -6.16
N PRO A 100 13.42 -13.54 -6.97
CA PRO A 100 14.30 -14.59 -6.49
C PRO A 100 15.65 -14.08 -5.94
N ASP A 101 16.04 -12.86 -6.32
CA ASP A 101 17.26 -12.20 -5.84
C ASP A 101 17.06 -11.42 -4.52
N PHE A 102 15.85 -11.45 -3.95
CA PHE A 102 15.60 -10.88 -2.63
C PHE A 102 16.26 -11.75 -1.55
N ASP A 103 17.16 -11.17 -0.76
CA ASP A 103 17.98 -11.87 0.24
C ASP A 103 17.21 -12.23 1.53
N GLY A 104 15.90 -12.49 1.43
CA GLY A 104 15.03 -12.76 2.55
C GLY A 104 13.73 -13.45 2.13
N ASP A 105 12.84 -13.70 3.08
CA ASP A 105 11.54 -14.32 2.83
C ASP A 105 10.41 -13.29 2.98
N PHE A 106 9.63 -13.05 1.93
CA PHE A 106 8.49 -12.13 2.01
C PHE A 106 7.46 -12.52 3.07
N ARG A 107 7.37 -13.79 3.46
CA ARG A 107 6.50 -14.24 4.56
C ARG A 107 6.93 -13.62 5.90
N GLU A 108 8.22 -13.38 6.08
CA GLU A 108 8.81 -12.79 7.28
C GLU A 108 8.90 -11.26 7.17
N HIS A 109 9.40 -10.75 6.03
CA HIS A 109 9.53 -9.32 5.78
C HIS A 109 8.18 -8.58 5.71
N LEU A 110 7.09 -9.30 5.42
CA LEU A 110 5.74 -8.77 5.44
C LEU A 110 4.95 -9.24 6.66
N ALA A 111 5.59 -9.32 7.84
CA ALA A 111 4.97 -9.69 9.12
C ALA A 111 3.63 -8.97 9.37
N ALA A 112 3.56 -7.68 9.04
CA ALA A 112 2.34 -6.89 9.13
C ALA A 112 1.19 -7.46 8.27
N HIS A 113 1.48 -7.91 7.05
CA HIS A 113 0.51 -8.57 6.17
C HIS A 113 0.16 -9.97 6.69
N ALA A 114 1.14 -10.69 7.24
CA ALA A 114 0.89 -12.01 7.81
C ALA A 114 -0.09 -11.96 8.98
N MET A 115 0.09 -11.03 9.91
CA MET A 115 -0.83 -10.85 11.04
C MET A 115 -2.20 -10.34 10.59
N TYR A 116 -2.25 -9.57 9.51
CA TYR A 116 -3.51 -9.15 8.90
C TYR A 116 -4.29 -10.36 8.33
N ALA A 117 -3.62 -11.17 7.52
CA ALA A 117 -4.20 -12.38 6.93
C ALA A 117 -4.67 -13.36 8.00
N ARG A 118 -3.86 -13.55 9.06
CA ARG A 118 -4.20 -14.37 10.22
C ARG A 118 -5.52 -13.96 10.86
N LEU A 119 -5.77 -12.67 11.04
CA LEU A 119 -7.04 -12.21 11.63
C LEU A 119 -8.23 -12.55 10.74
N LEU A 120 -8.10 -12.35 9.42
CA LEU A 120 -9.17 -12.70 8.46
C LEU A 120 -9.44 -14.21 8.40
N GLU A 121 -8.44 -15.04 8.67
CA GLU A 121 -8.61 -16.48 8.72
C GLU A 121 -9.33 -16.95 9.98
N LEU A 122 -8.89 -16.46 11.14
CA LEU A 122 -9.26 -17.02 12.43
C LEU A 122 -10.47 -16.36 13.09
N ASP A 123 -10.79 -15.12 12.72
CA ASP A 123 -11.92 -14.38 13.31
C ASP A 123 -13.00 -14.10 12.24
N GLU A 124 -14.08 -14.87 12.32
CA GLU A 124 -15.20 -14.75 11.39
C GLU A 124 -15.88 -13.38 11.45
N GLY A 125 -15.97 -12.77 12.64
CA GLY A 125 -16.58 -11.45 12.81
C GLY A 125 -15.75 -10.36 12.14
N LEU A 126 -14.43 -10.40 12.31
CA LEU A 126 -13.52 -9.48 11.63
C LEU A 126 -13.51 -9.69 10.12
N ARG A 127 -13.61 -10.95 9.65
CA ARG A 127 -13.74 -11.26 8.23
C ARG A 127 -15.04 -10.74 7.64
N LEU A 128 -16.16 -10.82 8.37
CA LEU A 128 -17.44 -10.26 7.96
C LEU A 128 -17.31 -8.73 7.83
N GLN A 129 -16.79 -8.07 8.87
CA GLN A 129 -16.55 -6.62 8.86
C GLN A 129 -15.71 -6.21 7.64
N TRP A 130 -14.61 -6.92 7.39
CA TRP A 130 -13.73 -6.71 6.24
C TRP A 130 -14.46 -6.78 4.89
N ASN A 131 -15.35 -7.76 4.73
CA ASN A 131 -16.05 -7.96 3.45
C ASN A 131 -17.17 -6.95 3.20
N GLU A 132 -17.82 -6.47 4.27
CA GLU A 132 -19.08 -5.73 4.19
C GLU A 132 -18.97 -4.25 4.53
N ALA A 133 -18.00 -3.88 5.38
CA ALA A 133 -17.94 -2.56 6.00
C ALA A 133 -16.61 -1.82 5.78
N TRP A 134 -15.73 -2.35 4.91
CA TRP A 134 -14.47 -1.69 4.57
C TRP A 134 -14.53 -1.06 3.17
N LEU A 135 -14.01 0.16 3.08
CA LEU A 135 -13.69 0.79 1.82
C LEU A 135 -12.35 0.28 1.31
N LEU A 136 -12.40 -0.63 0.33
CA LEU A 136 -11.22 -1.26 -0.26
C LEU A 136 -10.89 -0.66 -1.61
N LEU A 137 -9.77 0.06 -1.67
CA LEU A 137 -9.31 0.76 -2.86
C LEU A 137 -8.27 -0.09 -3.59
N ASN A 138 -8.45 -0.30 -4.89
CA ASN A 138 -7.48 -1.03 -5.70
C ASN A 138 -6.19 -0.22 -5.89
N ALA A 139 -5.08 -0.67 -5.31
CA ALA A 139 -3.80 0.02 -5.36
C ALA A 139 -3.28 0.18 -6.80
N GLU A 140 -3.41 -0.85 -7.64
CA GLU A 140 -2.88 -0.84 -9.01
C GLU A 140 -3.60 0.14 -9.94
N GLU A 141 -4.86 0.45 -9.64
CA GLU A 141 -5.70 1.39 -10.40
C GLU A 141 -5.66 2.82 -9.81
N SER A 142 -5.04 3.00 -8.64
CA SER A 142 -4.99 4.28 -7.93
C SER A 142 -3.57 4.64 -7.52
N ALA A 143 -3.15 4.28 -6.30
CA ALA A 143 -1.88 4.65 -5.69
C ALA A 143 -0.64 4.23 -6.49
N LEU A 144 -0.74 3.11 -7.20
CA LEU A 144 0.31 2.49 -7.99
C LEU A 144 0.03 2.57 -9.50
N ALA A 145 -0.94 3.39 -9.92
CA ALA A 145 -1.35 3.49 -11.33
C ALA A 145 -0.18 3.91 -12.25
N LEU A 146 0.72 4.78 -11.76
CA LEU A 146 1.89 5.21 -12.52
C LEU A 146 2.89 4.06 -12.75
N GLN A 147 3.06 3.16 -11.78
CA GLN A 147 3.88 1.96 -11.88
C GLN A 147 3.31 1.01 -12.92
N THR A 148 2.00 0.77 -12.84
CA THR A 148 1.27 -0.06 -13.81
C THR A 148 1.42 0.50 -15.22
N PHE A 149 1.28 1.82 -15.37
CA PHE A 149 1.47 2.50 -16.66
C PHE A 149 2.93 2.39 -17.16
N ALA A 150 3.91 2.65 -16.31
CA ALA A 150 5.33 2.56 -16.65
C ALA A 150 5.71 1.15 -17.15
N HIS A 151 5.25 0.13 -16.44
CA HIS A 151 5.47 -1.27 -16.81
C HIS A 151 4.88 -1.60 -18.17
N ARG A 152 3.62 -1.21 -18.43
CA ARG A 152 2.94 -1.45 -19.73
C ARG A 152 3.64 -0.78 -20.91
N HIS A 153 4.29 0.36 -20.68
CA HIS A 153 4.98 1.13 -21.73
C HIS A 153 6.49 0.85 -21.79
N GLY A 154 7.00 -0.11 -21.01
CA GLY A 154 8.42 -0.44 -21.00
C GLY A 154 9.33 0.72 -20.57
N THR A 155 8.83 1.61 -19.72
CA THR A 155 9.57 2.77 -19.20
C THR A 155 9.71 2.67 -17.68
N SER A 156 10.50 3.56 -17.07
CA SER A 156 10.64 3.63 -15.63
C SER A 156 9.77 4.74 -15.02
N VAL A 157 9.33 4.54 -13.78
CA VAL A 157 8.56 5.55 -13.04
C VAL A 157 9.34 6.86 -12.94
N GLU A 158 10.66 6.79 -12.76
CA GLU A 158 11.51 7.98 -12.67
C GLU A 158 11.58 8.75 -13.99
N GLN A 159 11.65 8.04 -15.13
CA GLN A 159 11.61 8.67 -16.46
C GLN A 159 10.29 9.41 -16.68
N LEU A 160 9.17 8.83 -16.26
CA LEU A 160 7.86 9.49 -16.33
C LEU A 160 7.80 10.72 -15.42
N LEU A 161 8.26 10.58 -14.17
CA LEU A 161 8.25 11.66 -13.18
C LEU A 161 9.13 12.85 -13.60
N LEU A 162 10.29 12.59 -14.17
CA LEU A 162 11.24 13.62 -14.62
C LEU A 162 11.01 14.07 -16.08
N GLY A 163 9.98 13.52 -16.74
CA GLY A 163 9.56 13.87 -18.09
C GLY A 163 8.30 14.73 -18.11
N ALA A 164 7.89 15.20 -19.30
CA ALA A 164 6.65 15.94 -19.47
C ALA A 164 5.40 15.04 -19.34
N ALA A 165 5.47 13.81 -19.87
CA ALA A 165 4.53 12.69 -19.72
C ALA A 165 3.06 13.06 -19.44
N GLU A 166 2.40 13.74 -20.38
CA GLU A 166 0.98 14.13 -20.28
C GLU A 166 0.04 12.92 -20.13
N GLU A 167 0.36 11.80 -20.78
CA GLU A 167 -0.38 10.55 -20.64
C GLU A 167 -0.28 9.98 -19.22
N ALA A 168 0.91 10.03 -18.61
CA ALA A 168 1.11 9.61 -17.24
C ALA A 168 0.37 10.51 -16.24
N GLU A 169 0.27 11.80 -16.54
CA GLU A 169 -0.54 12.73 -15.76
C GLU A 169 -2.04 12.37 -15.81
N THR A 170 -2.54 11.95 -16.98
CA THR A 170 -3.92 11.51 -17.16
C THR A 170 -4.22 10.24 -16.36
N VAL A 171 -3.29 9.28 -16.34
CA VAL A 171 -3.41 8.08 -15.49
C VAL A 171 -3.54 8.45 -14.02
N LEU A 172 -2.76 9.43 -13.57
CA LEU A 172 -2.82 9.87 -12.20
C LEU A 172 -4.14 10.55 -11.86
N GLN A 173 -4.80 11.27 -12.79
CA GLN A 173 -6.05 12.00 -12.52
C GLN A 173 -7.16 11.14 -11.91
N GLY A 174 -7.17 9.83 -12.18
CA GLY A 174 -8.10 8.89 -11.55
C GLY A 174 -7.78 8.50 -10.11
N GLY A 175 -6.57 8.81 -9.62
CA GLY A 175 -6.08 8.45 -8.28
C GLY A 175 -5.90 9.65 -7.35
N GLY A 176 -6.43 9.54 -6.13
CA GLY A 176 -6.29 10.57 -5.08
C GLY A 176 -4.89 10.67 -4.46
N LEU A 177 -4.00 9.71 -4.73
CA LEU A 177 -2.61 9.74 -4.30
C LEU A 177 -1.70 8.94 -5.23
N LEU A 178 -0.40 9.18 -5.13
CA LEU A 178 0.67 8.39 -5.74
C LEU A 178 1.59 7.87 -4.63
N LYS A 179 1.80 6.55 -4.60
CA LYS A 179 2.78 5.90 -3.73
C LYS A 179 4.05 5.64 -4.53
N LEU A 180 5.19 6.07 -4.01
CA LEU A 180 6.52 5.75 -4.53
C LEU A 180 7.12 4.61 -3.71
N THR A 181 7.93 3.76 -4.35
CA THR A 181 8.69 2.72 -3.65
C THR A 181 10.00 3.29 -3.14
N ALA A 182 10.67 2.56 -2.24
CA ALA A 182 12.02 2.93 -1.79
C ALA A 182 13.00 3.05 -2.97
N LYS A 183 12.86 2.18 -3.99
CA LYS A 183 13.66 2.23 -5.23
C LYS A 183 13.45 3.54 -6.00
N HIS A 184 12.20 3.97 -6.15
CA HIS A 184 11.90 5.24 -6.82
C HIS A 184 12.47 6.42 -6.04
N CYS A 185 12.24 6.44 -4.73
CA CYS A 185 12.74 7.51 -3.85
C CYS A 185 14.27 7.57 -3.89
N GLY A 186 14.96 6.44 -3.77
CA GLY A 186 16.41 6.36 -3.82
C GLY A 186 16.99 6.98 -5.10
N ARG A 187 16.36 6.72 -6.26
CA ARG A 187 16.78 7.32 -7.52
C ARG A 187 16.51 8.83 -7.58
N LEU A 188 15.32 9.27 -7.14
CA LEU A 188 14.95 10.68 -7.14
C LEU A 188 15.80 11.52 -6.16
N LEU A 189 16.26 10.93 -5.05
CA LEU A 189 17.12 11.60 -4.08
C LEU A 189 18.49 12.02 -4.65
N HIS A 190 18.91 11.42 -5.76
CA HIS A 190 20.15 11.78 -6.44
C HIS A 190 19.99 12.92 -7.46
N GLU A 191 18.76 13.38 -7.71
CA GLU A 191 18.51 14.46 -8.65
C GLU A 191 18.67 15.84 -7.99
N PRO A 192 19.19 16.85 -8.72
CA PRO A 192 19.24 18.22 -8.22
C PRO A 192 17.84 18.76 -7.91
N ARG A 193 17.74 19.61 -6.88
CA ARG A 193 16.48 20.24 -6.47
C ARG A 193 15.79 20.95 -7.62
N GLU A 194 16.55 21.62 -8.47
CA GLU A 194 16.04 22.37 -9.63
C GLU A 194 15.30 21.45 -10.60
N ARG A 195 15.78 20.21 -10.76
CA ARG A 195 15.16 19.21 -11.63
C ARG A 195 13.93 18.59 -11.00
N LEU A 196 13.97 18.31 -9.69
CA LEU A 196 12.82 17.77 -8.94
C LEU A 196 11.64 18.75 -8.90
N LEU A 197 11.92 20.06 -8.88
CA LEU A 197 10.92 21.12 -8.81
C LEU A 197 10.60 21.76 -10.18
N ASP A 198 11.21 21.29 -11.27
CA ASP A 198 10.96 21.81 -12.62
C ASP A 198 9.51 21.55 -13.02
N GLN A 199 8.72 22.62 -13.13
CA GLN A 199 7.29 22.57 -13.46
C GLN A 199 7.00 22.01 -14.86
N ARG A 200 8.01 21.84 -15.71
CA ARG A 200 7.86 21.14 -17.00
C ARG A 200 7.80 19.62 -16.83
N THR A 201 8.26 19.11 -15.69
CA THR A 201 8.21 17.69 -15.35
C THR A 201 6.93 17.33 -14.60
N LEU A 202 6.50 16.07 -14.70
CA LEU A 202 5.34 15.57 -13.95
C LEU A 202 5.54 15.74 -12.43
N LEU A 203 6.71 15.36 -11.91
CA LEU A 203 7.01 15.49 -10.48
C LEU A 203 6.98 16.94 -10.01
N GLY A 204 7.57 17.87 -10.78
CA GLY A 204 7.52 19.28 -10.44
C GLY A 204 6.09 19.81 -10.38
N ARG A 205 5.20 19.38 -11.28
CA ARG A 205 3.77 19.74 -11.24
C ARG A 205 3.02 19.10 -10.06
N LEU A 206 3.43 17.90 -9.64
CA LEU A 206 2.85 17.22 -8.48
C LEU A 206 3.27 17.86 -7.15
N LEU A 207 4.51 18.34 -7.05
CA LEU A 207 5.07 18.97 -5.84
C LEU A 207 4.84 20.50 -5.79
N GLY A 208 4.52 21.11 -6.94
CA GLY A 208 4.36 22.55 -7.07
C GLY A 208 3.13 23.08 -6.32
N PRO A 209 3.10 24.38 -5.99
CA PRO A 209 2.03 25.03 -5.23
C PRO A 209 0.66 25.10 -5.96
N GLY A 210 0.48 24.41 -7.08
CA GLY A 210 -0.65 24.58 -8.00
C GLY A 210 -1.80 23.58 -7.85
N ARG A 211 -1.74 22.58 -6.96
CA ARG A 211 -2.78 21.53 -6.85
C ARG A 211 -3.16 21.09 -5.43
N GLY A 212 -2.65 21.77 -4.40
CA GLY A 212 -3.19 21.64 -3.04
C GLY A 212 -4.52 22.36 -2.96
N GLY A 213 -5.63 21.62 -3.03
CA GLY A 213 -6.96 22.14 -2.79
C GLY A 213 -7.03 22.90 -1.46
N ARG A 214 -7.67 24.07 -1.53
CA ARG A 214 -8.41 24.65 -0.42
C ARG A 214 -9.66 23.83 -0.16
#